data_AF-A0A956B4Q6-F1
#
_entry.id   AF-A0A956B4Q6-F1
#
_cell.length_a   1.000
_cell.length_b   1.000
_cell.length_c   1.000
_cell.angle_alpha   90.00
_cell.angle_beta   90.00
_cell.angle_gamma   90.00
#
_symmetry.space_group_name_H-M   'P 1'
#
loop_
_entity.id
_entity.type
_entity.pdbx_description
1 polymer ?
#
loop_
_entity_poly.entity_id
_entity_poly.type
_entity_poly.pdbx_seq_one_letter_code
_entity_poly.pdbx_strand_id
1 'polypeptide(L)'
;MPRWYETALAGRWEPQTCITFARDFLAAPAAERAEVIGAWDLELRWALPDPWRLACADEGPGSPVERIRAELLFQVLGFSRVDLREVILGFAVVHHSCRLAGVDPSVVFEETAEAVGGAVARALRDFACRDEADKTMEAFRLEAIANPAGGYELRADW
;
A
#
# COMPACT_ATOMS: atom_id res chain seq x y z
N MET A 1 10.71 11.68 17.84
CA MET A 1 10.49 11.55 16.38
C MET A 1 11.76 11.03 15.74
N PRO A 2 11.71 9.93 14.98
CA PRO A 2 12.87 9.37 14.31
C PRO A 2 13.41 10.29 13.20
N ARG A 3 14.73 10.36 13.04
CA ARG A 3 15.40 11.22 12.03
C ARG A 3 14.96 10.92 10.59
N TRP A 4 14.66 9.66 10.29
CA TRP A 4 14.17 9.25 8.98
C TRP A 4 12.75 9.77 8.70
N TYR A 5 11.91 9.89 9.74
CA TYR A 5 10.59 10.50 9.61
C TYR A 5 10.67 12.02 9.45
N GLU A 6 11.52 12.69 10.22
CA GLU A 6 11.76 14.14 10.05
C GLU A 6 12.25 14.49 8.64
N THR A 7 13.10 13.61 8.08
CA THR A 7 13.59 13.75 6.70
C THR A 7 12.45 13.56 5.69
N ALA A 8 11.54 12.61 5.92
CA ALA A 8 10.36 12.42 5.08
C ALA A 8 9.42 13.64 5.15
N LEU A 9 9.20 14.21 6.34
CA LEU A 9 8.38 15.41 6.53
C LEU A 9 8.98 16.67 5.88
N ALA A 10 10.31 16.79 5.86
CA ALA A 10 11.02 17.92 5.24
C ALA A 10 11.09 17.81 3.70
N GLY A 11 10.78 16.64 3.14
CA GLY A 11 10.86 16.36 1.70
C GLY A 11 9.57 16.70 0.95
N ARG A 12 9.67 16.77 -0.37
CA ARG A 12 8.48 16.60 -1.23
C ARG A 12 8.13 15.11 -1.20
N TRP A 13 6.85 14.79 -0.99
CA TRP A 13 6.32 13.43 -1.04
C TRP A 13 6.20 12.93 -2.48
N GLU A 14 7.34 12.85 -3.15
CA GLU A 14 7.53 12.24 -4.47
C GLU A 14 7.58 10.70 -4.35
N PRO A 15 7.32 9.95 -5.44
CA PRO A 15 7.23 8.49 -5.37
C PRO A 15 8.43 7.80 -4.70
N GLN A 16 9.67 8.29 -4.94
CA GLN A 16 10.87 7.74 -4.31
C GLN A 16 10.91 7.98 -2.80
N THR A 17 10.39 9.11 -2.32
CA THR A 17 10.29 9.44 -0.90
C THR A 17 9.29 8.50 -0.22
N CYS A 18 8.14 8.25 -0.85
CA CYS A 18 7.12 7.32 -0.35
C CYS A 18 7.69 5.89 -0.19
N ILE A 19 8.44 5.42 -1.19
CA ILE A 19 9.07 4.09 -1.17
C ILE A 19 10.13 4.00 -0.07
N THR A 20 10.98 5.03 0.03
CA THR A 20 12.03 5.10 1.07
C THR A 20 11.41 5.10 2.46
N PHE A 21 10.38 5.94 2.67
CA PHE A 21 9.64 6.00 3.91
C PHE A 21 9.04 4.64 4.28
N ALA A 22 8.38 3.95 3.34
CA ALA A 22 7.75 2.67 3.63
C ALA A 22 8.77 1.60 4.02
N ARG A 23 9.89 1.51 3.29
CA ARG A 23 10.99 0.60 3.65
C ARG A 23 11.53 0.90 5.04
N ASP A 24 11.83 2.16 5.32
CA ASP A 24 12.45 2.57 6.58
C ASP A 24 11.46 2.38 7.76
N PHE A 25 10.17 2.66 7.54
CA PHE A 25 9.10 2.42 8.51
C PHE A 25 8.95 0.93 8.84
N LEU A 26 8.89 0.06 7.83
CA LEU A 26 8.74 -1.39 8.03
C LEU A 26 9.95 -2.00 8.74
N ALA A 27 11.16 -1.47 8.50
CA ALA A 27 12.38 -1.89 9.16
C ALA A 27 12.58 -1.29 10.57
N ALA A 28 11.89 -0.20 10.91
CA ALA A 28 12.08 0.51 12.18
C ALA A 28 11.57 -0.30 13.38
N PRO A 29 12.16 -0.15 14.58
CA PRO A 29 11.64 -0.75 15.81
C PRO A 29 10.19 -0.36 16.11
N ALA A 30 9.44 -1.24 16.79
CA ALA A 30 8.03 -1.00 17.12
C ALA A 30 7.77 0.32 17.86
N ALA A 31 8.68 0.74 18.74
CA ALA A 31 8.59 2.02 19.45
C ALA A 31 8.67 3.23 18.48
N GLU A 32 9.58 3.18 17.51
CA GLU A 32 9.71 4.25 16.50
C GLU A 32 8.49 4.30 15.58
N ARG A 33 7.97 3.14 15.16
CA ARG A 33 6.73 3.08 14.37
C ARG A 33 5.55 3.67 15.14
N ALA A 34 5.43 3.36 16.43
CA ALA A 34 4.38 3.92 17.29
C ALA A 34 4.50 5.44 17.42
N GLU A 35 5.71 6.00 17.54
CA GLU A 35 5.93 7.45 17.51
C GLU A 35 5.44 8.07 16.19
N VAL A 36 5.79 7.46 15.06
CA VAL A 36 5.40 7.96 13.73
C VAL A 36 3.89 7.90 13.53
N ILE A 37 3.25 6.78 13.89
CA ILE A 37 1.79 6.63 13.83
C ILE A 37 1.10 7.69 14.70
N GLY A 38 1.60 7.93 15.91
CA GLY A 38 1.03 8.92 16.83
C GLY A 38 1.24 10.37 16.39
N ALA A 39 2.30 10.64 15.62
CA ALA A 39 2.65 11.95 15.09
C ALA A 39 2.29 12.09 13.60
N TRP A 40 1.46 11.20 13.05
CA TRP A 40 1.19 11.17 11.63
C TRP A 40 0.44 12.41 11.17
N ASP A 41 1.06 13.18 10.26
CA ASP A 41 0.41 14.33 9.64
C ASP A 41 -0.46 13.87 8.47
N LEU A 42 -1.75 13.90 8.71
CA LEU A 42 -2.77 13.47 7.77
C LEU A 42 -3.07 14.53 6.67
N GLU A 43 -2.47 15.73 6.71
CA GLU A 43 -2.62 16.77 5.68
C GLU A 43 -1.58 16.66 4.54
N LEU A 44 -0.60 15.76 4.69
CA LEU A 44 0.38 15.51 3.66
C LEU A 44 -0.31 15.02 2.39
N ARG A 45 -0.01 15.65 1.25
CA ARG A 45 -0.48 15.24 -0.08
C ARG A 45 0.60 14.41 -0.75
N TRP A 46 0.24 13.20 -1.14
CA TRP A 46 1.17 12.17 -1.58
C TRP A 46 1.18 12.07 -3.10
N ALA A 47 2.36 12.04 -3.70
CA ALA A 47 2.52 11.56 -5.06
C ALA A 47 2.89 10.07 -4.97
N LEU A 48 1.87 9.24 -4.77
CA LEU A 48 2.04 7.80 -4.91
C LEU A 48 2.30 7.46 -6.40
N PRO A 49 3.05 6.38 -6.68
CA PRO A 49 2.94 5.71 -7.97
C PRO A 49 1.46 5.45 -8.26
N ASP A 50 1.07 5.48 -9.53
CA ASP A 50 -0.32 5.22 -9.90
C ASP A 50 -0.79 3.88 -9.28
N PRO A 51 -1.80 3.86 -8.38
CA PRO A 51 -2.24 2.63 -7.71
C PRO A 51 -2.72 1.58 -8.71
N TRP A 52 -3.07 1.99 -9.93
CA TRP A 52 -3.44 1.12 -11.03
C TRP A 52 -2.25 0.46 -11.72
N ARG A 53 -1.02 0.92 -11.47
CA ARG A 53 0.21 0.48 -12.17
C ARG A 53 1.27 -0.07 -11.22
N LEU A 54 0.91 -0.39 -9.98
CA LEU A 54 1.85 -0.88 -8.95
C LEU A 54 2.66 -2.10 -9.41
N ALA A 55 2.03 -3.02 -10.15
CA ALA A 55 2.65 -4.23 -10.66
C ALA A 55 3.52 -4.03 -11.93
N CYS A 56 3.42 -2.89 -12.61
CA CYS A 56 4.18 -2.59 -13.82
C CYS A 56 5.65 -2.41 -13.49
N ALA A 57 6.55 -3.15 -14.14
CA ALA A 57 7.99 -3.08 -13.86
C ALA A 57 8.61 -1.71 -14.20
N ASP A 58 8.05 -1.02 -15.20
CA ASP A 58 8.49 0.28 -15.72
C ASP A 58 7.85 1.48 -15.02
N GLU A 59 6.99 1.26 -14.00
CA GLU A 59 6.28 2.32 -13.31
C GLU A 59 7.14 3.03 -12.26
N GLY A 60 7.83 4.09 -12.67
CA GLY A 60 8.51 5.01 -11.76
C GLY A 60 9.60 4.34 -10.89
N PRO A 61 9.99 4.98 -9.78
CA PRO A 61 11.03 4.45 -8.91
C PRO A 61 10.62 3.17 -8.17
N GLY A 62 11.62 2.38 -7.77
CA GLY A 62 11.48 1.14 -7.02
C GLY A 62 11.08 -0.08 -7.85
N SER A 63 11.00 -1.22 -7.19
CA SER A 63 10.41 -2.46 -7.72
C SER A 63 8.89 -2.49 -7.49
N PRO A 64 8.14 -3.34 -8.21
CA PRO A 64 6.71 -3.52 -7.96
C PRO A 64 6.38 -3.80 -6.49
N VAL A 65 7.17 -4.65 -5.83
CA VAL A 65 6.97 -5.01 -4.41
C VAL A 65 7.15 -3.81 -3.49
N GLU A 66 8.14 -2.97 -3.74
CA GLU A 66 8.37 -1.75 -2.95
C GLU A 66 7.23 -0.75 -3.13
N ARG A 67 6.70 -0.59 -4.35
CA ARG A 67 5.53 0.26 -4.61
C ARG A 67 4.28 -0.27 -3.92
N ILE A 68 4.02 -1.57 -4.02
CA ILE A 68 2.88 -2.25 -3.39
C ILE A 68 2.91 -2.06 -1.87
N ARG A 69 4.09 -2.26 -1.24
CA ARG A 69 4.26 -2.03 0.21
C ARG A 69 4.03 -0.58 0.59
N ALA A 70 4.57 0.35 -0.19
CA ALA A 70 4.38 1.78 0.06
C ALA A 70 2.91 2.20 -0.05
N GLU A 71 2.21 1.71 -1.08
CA GLU A 71 0.77 1.94 -1.26
C GLU A 71 -0.04 1.40 -0.08
N LEU A 72 0.17 0.14 0.29
CA LEU A 72 -0.59 -0.47 1.39
C LEU A 72 -0.34 0.26 2.71
N LEU A 73 0.92 0.55 3.02
CA LEU A 73 1.29 1.31 4.22
C LEU A 73 0.60 2.68 4.23
N PHE A 74 0.57 3.36 3.07
CA PHE A 74 -0.04 4.67 2.98
C PHE A 74 -1.55 4.64 3.20
N GLN A 75 -2.26 3.71 2.55
CA GLN A 75 -3.70 3.53 2.75
C GLN A 75 -4.03 3.33 4.23
N VAL A 76 -3.20 2.57 4.96
CA VAL A 76 -3.47 2.24 6.35
C VAL A 76 -3.07 3.32 7.34
N LEU A 77 -2.05 4.13 7.04
CA LEU A 77 -1.74 5.32 7.83
C LEU A 77 -2.81 6.42 7.63
N GLY A 78 -3.47 6.45 6.46
CA GLY A 78 -4.63 7.28 6.17
C GLY A 78 -5.98 6.73 6.65
N PHE A 79 -6.02 5.51 7.21
CA PHE A 79 -7.25 4.73 7.46
C PHE A 79 -8.36 5.48 8.21
N SER A 80 -8.01 6.40 9.10
CA SER A 80 -8.99 7.17 9.89
C SER A 80 -9.75 8.27 9.12
N ARG A 81 -9.32 8.61 7.90
CA ARG A 81 -9.91 9.71 7.09
C ARG A 81 -10.60 9.25 5.81
N VAL A 82 -10.45 7.98 5.45
CA VAL A 82 -10.91 7.45 4.17
C VAL A 82 -12.20 6.65 4.38
N ASP A 83 -13.12 6.71 3.43
CA ASP A 83 -14.33 5.89 3.46
C ASP A 83 -13.95 4.41 3.49
N LEU A 84 -14.64 3.61 4.31
CA LEU A 84 -14.32 2.18 4.45
C LEU A 84 -14.35 1.43 3.11
N ARG A 85 -15.19 1.85 2.16
CA ARG A 85 -15.29 1.25 0.83
C ARG A 85 -14.05 1.56 0.00
N GLU A 86 -13.56 2.80 0.06
CA GLU A 86 -12.33 3.20 -0.63
C GLU A 86 -11.12 2.43 -0.07
N VAL A 87 -11.07 2.23 1.25
CA VAL A 87 -10.03 1.39 1.87
C VAL A 87 -10.10 -0.06 1.39
N ILE A 88 -11.30 -0.67 1.39
CA ILE A 88 -11.47 -2.05 0.94
C ILE A 88 -11.11 -2.20 -0.54
N LEU A 89 -11.48 -1.23 -1.39
CA LEU A 89 -11.08 -1.21 -2.79
C LEU A 89 -9.56 -1.09 -2.93
N GLY A 90 -8.93 -0.22 -2.15
CA GLY A 90 -7.48 -0.09 -2.09
C GLY A 90 -6.78 -1.40 -1.72
N PHE A 91 -7.32 -2.14 -0.75
CA PHE A 91 -6.82 -3.47 -0.39
C PHE A 91 -6.98 -4.47 -1.55
N ALA A 92 -8.08 -4.43 -2.29
CA ALA A 92 -8.26 -5.27 -3.48
C ALA A 92 -7.23 -4.94 -4.58
N VAL A 93 -6.99 -3.65 -4.82
CA VAL A 93 -5.97 -3.18 -5.77
C VAL A 93 -4.57 -3.68 -5.38
N VAL A 94 -4.20 -3.55 -4.10
CA VAL A 94 -2.92 -4.06 -3.58
C VAL A 94 -2.85 -5.59 -3.71
N HIS A 95 -3.90 -6.30 -3.31
CA HIS A 95 -3.96 -7.76 -3.38
C HIS A 95 -3.76 -8.29 -4.80
N HIS A 96 -4.46 -7.71 -5.78
CA HIS A 96 -4.29 -8.11 -7.18
C HIS A 96 -2.97 -7.65 -7.78
N SER A 97 -2.46 -6.50 -7.37
CA SER A 97 -1.11 -6.05 -7.76
C SER A 97 -0.03 -7.01 -7.27
N CYS A 98 -0.17 -7.58 -6.06
CA CYS A 98 0.73 -8.62 -5.57
C CYS A 98 0.75 -9.82 -6.50
N ARG A 99 -0.43 -10.33 -6.89
CA ARG A 99 -0.56 -11.49 -7.79
C ARG A 99 0.07 -11.23 -9.15
N LEU A 100 -0.18 -10.06 -9.73
CA LEU A 100 0.41 -9.67 -11.01
C LEU A 100 1.94 -9.51 -10.93
N ALA A 101 2.46 -9.07 -9.79
CA ALA A 101 3.89 -8.99 -9.51
C ALA A 101 4.53 -10.33 -9.09
N GLY A 102 3.76 -11.42 -9.00
CA GLY A 102 4.25 -12.74 -8.57
C GLY A 102 4.59 -12.82 -7.08
N VAL A 103 3.98 -11.98 -6.24
CA VAL A 103 4.18 -11.94 -4.79
C VAL A 103 2.93 -12.42 -4.07
N ASP A 104 3.13 -13.16 -2.97
CA ASP A 104 2.03 -13.61 -2.11
C ASP A 104 1.43 -12.40 -1.35
N PRO A 105 0.16 -12.04 -1.61
CA PRO A 105 -0.48 -10.92 -0.92
C PRO A 105 -0.58 -11.16 0.59
N SER A 106 -0.74 -12.39 1.06
CA SER A 106 -0.87 -12.67 2.49
C SER A 106 0.38 -12.24 3.28
N VAL A 107 1.56 -12.37 2.67
CA VAL A 107 2.83 -11.91 3.28
C VAL A 107 2.86 -10.39 3.41
N VAL A 108 2.48 -9.66 2.34
CA VAL A 108 2.50 -8.19 2.33
C VAL A 108 1.51 -7.59 3.32
N PHE A 109 0.32 -8.19 3.42
CA PHE A 109 -0.72 -7.77 4.36
C PHE A 109 -0.31 -8.04 5.81
N GLU A 110 0.25 -9.21 6.11
CA GLU A 110 0.68 -9.54 7.47
C GLU A 110 1.87 -8.67 7.92
N GLU A 111 2.88 -8.47 7.05
CA GLU A 111 4.02 -7.59 7.32
C GLU A 111 3.55 -6.17 7.69
N THR A 112 2.61 -5.63 6.91
CA THR A 112 2.03 -4.31 7.21
C THR A 112 1.20 -4.32 8.50
N ALA A 113 0.41 -5.38 8.74
CA ALA A 113 -0.41 -5.51 9.94
C ALA A 113 0.43 -5.56 11.22
N GLU A 114 1.54 -6.29 11.22
CA GLU A 114 2.49 -6.33 12.33
C GLU A 114 3.16 -4.96 12.56
N ALA A 115 3.41 -4.22 11.49
CA ALA A 115 4.06 -2.91 11.57
C ALA A 115 3.15 -1.86 12.23
N VAL A 116 1.86 -1.85 11.90
CA VAL A 116 0.90 -0.80 12.34
C VAL A 116 0.08 -1.16 13.58
N GLY A 117 -0.21 -2.44 13.81
CA GLY A 117 -0.97 -2.91 14.98
C GLY A 117 -2.42 -2.40 15.07
N GLY A 118 -3.04 -2.63 16.23
CA GLY A 118 -4.34 -2.05 16.58
C GLY A 118 -5.52 -2.49 15.71
N ALA A 119 -6.48 -1.57 15.49
CA ALA A 119 -7.68 -1.83 14.69
C ALA A 119 -7.36 -1.98 13.19
N VAL A 120 -6.33 -1.26 12.72
CA VAL A 120 -5.86 -1.30 11.34
C VAL A 120 -5.28 -2.68 11.00
N ALA A 121 -4.46 -3.24 11.88
CA ALA A 121 -3.94 -4.60 11.71
C ALA A 121 -5.05 -5.65 11.64
N ARG A 122 -6.13 -5.48 12.42
CA ARG A 122 -7.30 -6.35 12.30
C ARG A 122 -7.98 -6.21 10.95
N ALA A 123 -8.21 -4.98 10.47
CA ALA A 123 -8.83 -4.77 9.16
C ALA A 123 -8.03 -5.39 8.01
N LEU A 124 -6.70 -5.29 8.04
CA LEU A 124 -5.81 -5.95 7.08
C LEU A 124 -5.95 -7.47 7.10
N ARG A 125 -5.90 -8.08 8.30
CA ARG A 125 -6.03 -9.52 8.46
C ARG A 125 -7.43 -10.01 8.09
N ASP A 126 -8.47 -9.29 8.49
CA ASP A 126 -9.86 -9.60 8.14
C ASP A 126 -10.06 -9.59 6.63
N PHE A 127 -9.46 -8.63 5.90
CA PHE A 127 -9.48 -8.64 4.44
C PHE A 127 -8.70 -9.83 3.87
N ALA A 128 -7.47 -10.06 4.33
CA ALA A 128 -6.61 -11.14 3.83
C ALA A 128 -7.25 -12.54 4.02
N CYS A 129 -7.98 -12.73 5.13
CA CYS A 129 -8.67 -13.97 5.48
C CYS A 129 -10.04 -14.15 4.80
N ARG A 130 -10.53 -13.17 4.00
CA ARG A 130 -11.77 -13.37 3.22
C ARG A 130 -11.63 -14.55 2.27
N ASP A 131 -12.76 -15.16 1.95
CA ASP A 131 -12.83 -16.20 0.93
C ASP A 131 -12.29 -15.67 -0.40
N GLU A 132 -11.63 -16.53 -1.16
CA GLU A 132 -11.02 -16.14 -2.44
C GLU A 132 -12.03 -15.58 -3.44
N ALA A 133 -13.27 -16.06 -3.39
CA ALA A 133 -14.37 -15.55 -4.22
C ALA A 133 -14.67 -14.06 -3.94
N ASP A 134 -14.55 -13.64 -2.69
CA ASP A 134 -14.81 -12.27 -2.23
C ASP A 134 -13.62 -11.32 -2.46
N LYS A 135 -12.50 -11.86 -2.95
CA LYS A 135 -11.27 -11.13 -3.30
C LYS A 135 -10.96 -11.22 -4.80
N THR A 136 -11.95 -11.56 -5.62
CA THR A 136 -11.78 -11.64 -7.07
C THR A 136 -11.78 -10.25 -7.69
N MET A 137 -11.12 -10.13 -8.86
CA MET A 137 -11.20 -8.92 -9.66
C MET A 137 -12.65 -8.60 -10.00
N GLU A 138 -13.46 -9.60 -10.34
CA GLU A 138 -14.90 -9.47 -10.60
C GLU A 138 -15.67 -8.89 -9.40
N ALA A 139 -15.44 -9.39 -8.18
CA ALA A 139 -16.09 -8.89 -6.96
C ALA A 139 -15.82 -7.39 -6.72
N PHE A 140 -14.67 -6.92 -7.18
CA PHE A 140 -14.26 -5.51 -7.10
C PHE A 140 -14.40 -4.75 -8.40
N ARG A 141 -14.99 -5.36 -9.45
CA ARG A 141 -15.15 -4.75 -10.79
C ARG A 141 -13.82 -4.24 -11.39
N LEU A 142 -12.76 -4.98 -11.11
CA LEU A 142 -11.40 -4.72 -11.59
C LEU A 142 -11.09 -5.57 -12.82
N GLU A 143 -10.20 -5.07 -13.66
CA GLU A 143 -9.65 -5.81 -14.79
C GLU A 143 -8.14 -5.60 -14.86
N ALA A 144 -7.40 -6.64 -15.27
CA ALA A 144 -5.98 -6.53 -15.59
C ALA A 144 -5.78 -6.36 -17.10
N ILE A 145 -5.15 -5.27 -17.49
CA ILE A 145 -4.89 -4.91 -18.88
C ILE A 145 -3.39 -4.98 -19.13
N ALA A 146 -2.99 -5.78 -20.13
CA ALA A 146 -1.60 -5.83 -20.55
C ALA A 146 -1.16 -4.46 -21.08
N ASN A 147 0.00 -3.99 -20.61
CA ASN A 147 0.59 -2.74 -21.09
C ASN A 147 1.62 -3.01 -22.20
N PRO A 148 2.00 -1.99 -23.00
CA PRO A 148 2.98 -2.16 -24.08
C PRO A 148 4.38 -2.60 -23.63
N ALA A 149 4.72 -2.42 -22.35
CA ALA A 149 6.00 -2.82 -21.77
C ALA A 149 6.01 -4.30 -21.30
N GLY A 150 4.90 -5.03 -21.47
CA GLY A 150 4.79 -6.44 -21.09
C GLY A 150 4.37 -6.69 -19.64
N GLY A 151 3.96 -5.64 -18.91
CA GLY A 151 3.36 -5.72 -17.58
C GLY A 151 1.82 -5.68 -17.63
N TYR A 152 1.20 -5.54 -16.45
CA TYR A 152 -0.26 -5.41 -16.31
C TYR A 152 -0.62 -4.19 -15.47
N GLU A 153 -1.64 -3.47 -15.91
CA GLU A 153 -2.28 -2.38 -15.20
C GLU A 153 -3.67 -2.83 -14.74
N LEU A 154 -4.06 -2.45 -13.53
CA LEU A 154 -5.42 -2.64 -13.05
C LEU A 154 -6.31 -1.50 -13.55
N ARG A 155 -7.56 -1.78 -13.87
CA ARG A 155 -8.57 -0.74 -14.12
C ARG A 155 -9.88 -1.10 -13.45
N ALA A 156 -10.61 -0.06 -13.08
CA ALA A 156 -11.99 -0.13 -12.65
C ALA A 156 -12.94 -0.10 -13.87
N ASP A 157 -13.98 -0.93 -13.89
CA ASP A 157 -14.93 -1.05 -15.02
C ASP A 157 -16.23 -0.22 -14.89
N TRP A 158 -16.25 0.83 -14.06
CA TRP A 158 -17.46 1.61 -13.71
C TRP A 158 -17.48 3.07 -14.15
#